data_AF-A0A524LVD6-F1
#
_entry.id   AF-A0A524LVD6-F1
#
_cell.length_a   1.000
_cell.length_b   1.000
_cell.length_c   1.000
_cell.angle_alpha   90.00
_cell.angle_beta   90.00
_cell.angle_gamma   90.00
#
_symmetry.space_group_name_H-M   'P 1'
#
loop_
_entity.id
_entity.type
_entity.pdbx_description
1 polymer ?
#
loop_
_entity_poly.entity_id
_entity_poly.type
_entity_poly.pdbx_seq_one_letter_code
_entity_poly.pdbx_strand_id
1 'polypeptide(L)'
;MPDTFTHIALPALFSRYFTSPLNAALLLIGTVLPDYFREFFSFILPKDYYSMTYPFHSLSGIIFVSLLLSALFITAQRQSVFLSLLTGQTLHLLFDLTQSYGCSGSLTFFPLWQTFQLNLISETHWLYIFIFSASVFTLHQVLVFIKEKRTRKTTHSS
;
A
#
# COMPACT_ATOMS: atom_id res chain seq x y z
N MET A 1 7.58 5.59 -9.93
CA MET A 1 6.55 5.36 -10.97
C MET A 1 5.25 6.02 -10.53
N PRO A 2 4.37 6.49 -11.44
CA PRO A 2 3.03 6.93 -11.06
C PRO A 2 2.19 5.67 -10.79
N ASP A 3 2.41 5.06 -9.62
CA ASP A 3 1.76 3.82 -9.19
C ASP A 3 1.11 3.94 -7.80
N THR A 4 1.20 5.12 -7.17
CA THR A 4 0.53 5.41 -5.89
C THR A 4 -0.99 5.18 -5.98
N PHE A 5 -1.60 5.47 -7.13
CA PHE A 5 -3.02 5.19 -7.33
C PHE A 5 -3.31 3.69 -7.26
N THR A 6 -2.55 2.84 -7.97
CA THR A 6 -2.72 1.38 -7.93
C THR A 6 -2.58 0.83 -6.51
N HIS A 7 -1.57 1.34 -5.80
CA HIS A 7 -1.28 1.03 -4.40
C HIS A 7 -2.40 1.43 -3.43
N ILE A 8 -3.22 2.42 -3.77
CA ILE A 8 -4.42 2.78 -2.98
C ILE A 8 -5.64 2.00 -3.48
N ALA A 9 -5.84 1.96 -4.80
CA ALA A 9 -7.06 1.49 -5.44
C ALA A 9 -7.29 -0.01 -5.19
N LEU A 10 -6.25 -0.84 -5.33
CA LEU A 10 -6.40 -2.28 -5.13
C LEU A 10 -6.68 -2.63 -3.66
N PRO A 11 -5.92 -2.10 -2.67
CA PRO A 11 -6.24 -2.34 -1.25
C PRO A 11 -7.58 -1.72 -0.83
N ALA A 12 -8.01 -0.60 -1.43
CA ALA A 12 -9.32 0.00 -1.18
C ALA A 12 -10.48 -0.93 -1.56
N LEU A 13 -10.29 -1.86 -2.50
CA LEU A 13 -11.31 -2.88 -2.79
C LEU A 13 -11.64 -3.72 -1.55
N PHE A 14 -10.61 -4.01 -0.75
CA PHE A 14 -10.70 -4.86 0.43
C PHE A 14 -11.01 -4.10 1.72
N SER A 15 -10.91 -2.77 1.72
CA SER A 15 -11.17 -1.91 2.90
C SER A 15 -12.54 -2.15 3.55
N ARG A 16 -13.55 -2.53 2.76
CA ARG A 16 -14.91 -2.87 3.22
C ARG A 16 -15.00 -4.09 4.14
N TYR A 17 -14.00 -4.98 4.10
CA TYR A 17 -13.98 -6.20 4.90
C TYR A 17 -13.44 -5.93 6.31
N PHE A 18 -12.95 -4.72 6.57
CA PHE A 18 -12.54 -4.29 7.89
C PHE A 18 -13.75 -3.82 8.69
N THR A 19 -13.89 -4.35 9.90
CA THR A 19 -14.97 -3.96 10.83
C THR A 19 -14.76 -2.58 11.43
N SER A 20 -13.52 -2.08 11.45
CA SER A 20 -13.15 -0.78 12.00
C SER A 20 -12.75 0.19 10.88
N PRO A 21 -13.37 1.37 10.78
CA PRO A 21 -13.00 2.38 9.78
C PRO A 21 -11.58 2.90 9.99
N LEU A 22 -11.10 2.94 11.23
CA LEU A 22 -9.72 3.30 11.55
C LEU A 22 -8.73 2.29 10.95
N ASN A 23 -8.99 1.00 11.12
CA ASN A 23 -8.12 -0.05 10.59
C ASN A 23 -8.12 -0.06 9.06
N ALA A 24 -9.27 0.21 8.43
CA ALA A 24 -9.38 0.37 6.99
C ALA A 24 -8.53 1.55 6.49
N ALA A 25 -8.61 2.71 7.17
CA ALA A 25 -7.81 3.88 6.83
C ALA A 25 -6.31 3.63 7.01
N LEU A 26 -5.91 3.00 8.11
CA LEU A 26 -4.51 2.67 8.39
C LEU A 26 -3.93 1.67 7.39
N LEU A 27 -4.74 0.73 6.90
CA LEU A 27 -4.32 -0.16 5.83
C LEU A 27 -4.00 0.64 4.56
N LEU A 28 -4.87 1.58 4.16
CA LEU A 28 -4.63 2.43 2.98
C LEU A 28 -3.44 3.38 3.17
N ILE A 29 -3.25 3.90 4.39
CA ILE A 29 -2.06 4.70 4.71
C ILE A 29 -0.81 3.82 4.58
N GLY A 30 -0.85 2.60 5.11
CA GLY A 30 0.26 1.66 5.02
C GLY A 30 0.69 1.37 3.58
N THR A 31 -0.23 1.37 2.61
CA THR A 31 0.11 1.03 1.21
C THR A 31 0.85 2.14 0.46
N VAL A 32 0.88 3.36 0.98
CA VAL A 32 1.60 4.49 0.38
C VAL A 32 2.79 4.96 1.22
N LEU A 33 2.89 4.47 2.45
CA LEU A 33 3.87 4.90 3.41
C LEU A 33 5.32 4.66 2.98
N PRO A 34 5.70 3.53 2.35
CA PRO A 34 7.07 3.29 1.90
C PRO A 34 7.53 4.33 0.89
N ASP A 35 6.71 4.58 -0.14
CA ASP A 35 6.97 5.62 -1.15
C ASP A 35 7.03 7.00 -0.52
N TYR A 36 6.07 7.34 0.35
CA TYR A 36 6.04 8.64 1.00
C TYR A 36 7.32 8.89 1.80
N PHE A 37 7.78 7.92 2.59
CA PHE A 37 9.03 8.07 3.33
C PHE A 37 10.24 8.13 2.40
N ARG A 38 10.33 7.29 1.37
CA ARG A 38 11.43 7.37 0.40
C ARG A 38 11.52 8.76 -0.22
N GLU A 39 10.42 9.30 -0.74
CA GLU A 39 10.39 10.61 -1.39
C GLU A 39 10.65 11.75 -0.38
N PHE A 40 10.00 11.70 0.79
CA PHE A 40 10.20 12.70 1.83
C PHE A 40 11.66 12.77 2.29
N PHE A 41 12.28 11.63 2.56
CA PHE A 41 13.68 11.59 2.98
C PHE A 41 14.64 11.93 1.83
N SER A 42 14.33 11.53 0.58
CA SER A 42 15.13 11.90 -0.59
C SER A 42 15.09 13.41 -0.87
N PHE A 43 14.01 14.08 -0.49
CA PHE A 43 13.87 15.54 -0.62
C PHE A 43 14.70 16.30 0.41
N ILE A 44 14.76 15.83 1.66
CA ILE A 44 15.45 16.53 2.75
C ILE A 44 16.92 16.14 2.91
N LEU A 45 17.30 14.91 2.52
CA LEU A 45 18.66 14.41 2.70
C LEU A 45 19.56 14.80 1.50
N PRO A 46 20.85 15.05 1.74
CA PRO A 46 21.82 15.14 0.66
C PRO A 46 21.89 13.82 -0.13
N LYS A 47 22.25 13.89 -1.42
CA LYS A 47 22.31 12.73 -2.33
C LYS A 47 23.16 11.58 -1.79
N ASP A 48 24.25 11.89 -1.09
CA ASP A 48 25.15 10.90 -0.49
C ASP A 48 24.47 10.00 0.55
N TYR A 49 23.32 10.44 1.09
CA TYR A 49 22.55 9.74 2.09
C TYR A 49 21.29 9.05 1.53
N TYR A 50 21.08 9.03 0.21
CA TYR A 50 19.90 8.38 -0.39
C TYR A 50 19.81 6.88 -0.09
N SER A 51 20.94 6.21 0.15
CA SER A 51 20.95 4.81 0.57
C SER A 51 20.24 4.58 1.91
N MET A 52 20.10 5.61 2.75
CA MET A 52 19.35 5.54 4.02
C MET A 52 17.84 5.39 3.81
N THR A 53 17.32 5.62 2.60
CA THR A 53 15.88 5.44 2.30
C THR A 53 15.55 4.02 1.87
N TYR A 54 16.54 3.19 1.52
CA TYR A 54 16.31 1.81 1.09
C TYR A 54 15.56 0.93 2.08
N PRO A 55 15.76 1.05 3.41
CA PRO A 55 15.02 0.24 4.37
C PRO A 55 13.50 0.42 4.27
N PHE A 56 12.98 1.57 3.81
CA PHE A 56 11.53 1.79 3.72
C PHE A 56 10.81 0.80 2.79
N HIS A 57 11.53 0.22 1.83
CA HIS A 57 11.05 -0.81 0.90
C HIS A 57 11.60 -2.21 1.23
N SER A 58 11.87 -2.48 2.51
CA SER A 58 12.38 -3.77 2.99
C SER A 58 11.49 -4.38 4.06
N LEU A 59 11.52 -5.71 4.22
CA LEU A 59 10.74 -6.41 5.25
C LEU A 59 11.03 -5.87 6.66
N SER A 60 12.30 -5.65 6.99
CA SER A 60 12.68 -5.16 8.31
C SER A 60 12.23 -3.71 8.52
N GLY A 61 12.36 -2.85 7.51
CA GLY A 61 11.94 -1.45 7.61
C GLY A 61 10.43 -1.29 7.69
N ILE A 62 9.63 -2.04 6.92
CA ILE A 62 8.16 -1.94 7.02
C ILE A 62 7.65 -2.43 8.39
N ILE A 63 8.30 -3.44 8.98
CA ILE A 63 7.99 -3.91 10.35
C ILE A 63 8.34 -2.81 11.36
N PHE A 64 9.55 -2.25 11.26
CA PHE A 64 10.03 -1.21 12.17
C PHE A 64 9.15 0.04 12.12
N VAL A 65 8.83 0.52 10.92
CA VAL A 65 7.94 1.67 10.71
C VAL A 65 6.54 1.40 11.27
N SER A 66 5.97 0.23 10.99
CA SER A 66 4.66 -0.15 11.53
C SER A 66 4.66 -0.15 13.06
N LEU A 67 5.73 -0.68 13.66
CA LEU A 67 5.89 -0.72 15.12
C LEU A 67 5.99 0.69 15.70
N LEU A 68 6.85 1.54 15.11
CA LEU A 68 7.06 2.91 15.56
C LEU A 68 5.76 3.73 15.50
N LEU A 69 5.04 3.68 14.38
CA LEU A 69 3.80 4.42 14.22
C LEU A 69 2.69 3.87 15.12
N SER A 70 2.63 2.56 15.35
CA SER A 70 1.64 1.97 16.26
C SER A 70 1.82 2.44 17.71
N ALA A 71 3.04 2.77 18.13
CA ALA A 71 3.32 3.25 19.49
C ALA A 71 2.67 4.61 19.80
N LEU A 72 2.35 5.40 18.76
CA LEU A 72 1.66 6.70 18.88
C LEU A 72 0.17 6.55 19.24
N PHE A 73 -0.38 5.34 19.19
CA PHE A 73 -1.77 5.06 19.53
C PHE A 73 -1.92 4.54 20.96
N ILE A 74 -3.13 4.64 21.50
CA ILE A 74 -3.47 4.12 22.83
C ILE A 74 -3.26 2.60 22.90
N THR A 75 -2.86 2.09 24.07
CA THR A 75 -2.44 0.68 24.26
C THR A 75 -3.43 -0.34 23.70
N ALA A 76 -4.74 -0.11 23.89
CA ALA A 76 -5.79 -1.00 23.40
C ALA A 76 -5.87 -1.12 21.86
N GLN A 77 -5.35 -0.12 21.12
CA GLN A 77 -5.40 -0.07 19.65
C GLN A 77 -4.06 -0.43 19.00
N ARG A 78 -2.94 -0.42 19.74
CA ARG A 78 -1.59 -0.56 19.16
C ARG A 78 -1.44 -1.81 18.29
N GLN A 79 -1.96 -2.95 18.75
CA GLN A 79 -1.87 -4.19 17.99
C GLN A 79 -2.67 -4.11 16.68
N SER A 80 -3.90 -3.58 16.71
CA SER A 80 -4.70 -3.47 15.48
C SER A 80 -4.09 -2.47 14.50
N VAL A 81 -3.57 -1.35 15.02
CA VAL A 81 -2.87 -0.33 14.22
C VAL A 81 -1.62 -0.92 13.56
N PHE A 82 -0.78 -1.62 14.34
CA PHE A 82 0.41 -2.29 13.85
C PHE A 82 0.06 -3.26 12.71
N LEU A 83 -0.93 -4.13 12.92
CA LEU A 83 -1.33 -5.12 11.91
C LEU A 83 -1.92 -4.46 10.66
N SER A 84 -2.70 -3.38 10.80
CA SER A 84 -3.24 -2.65 9.66
C SER A 84 -2.15 -1.98 8.83
N LEU A 85 -1.22 -1.27 9.49
CA LEU A 85 -0.09 -0.62 8.82
C LEU A 85 0.84 -1.65 8.17
N LEU A 86 1.16 -2.73 8.88
CA LEU A 86 2.04 -3.79 8.36
C LEU A 86 1.41 -4.49 7.17
N THR A 87 0.12 -4.80 7.24
CA THR A 87 -0.62 -5.37 6.11
C THR A 87 -0.57 -4.44 4.90
N GLY A 88 -0.83 -3.15 5.11
CA GLY A 88 -0.77 -2.16 4.03
C GLY A 88 0.61 -2.05 3.38
N GLN A 89 1.67 -1.93 4.19
CA GLN A 89 3.04 -1.87 3.69
C GLN A 89 3.51 -3.18 3.04
N THR A 90 3.02 -4.32 3.53
CA THR A 90 3.30 -5.62 2.90
C THR A 90 2.65 -5.70 1.54
N LEU A 91 1.40 -5.24 1.39
CA LEU A 91 0.74 -5.17 0.07
C LEU A 91 1.52 -4.28 -0.89
N HIS A 92 2.03 -3.14 -0.42
CA HIS A 92 2.92 -2.28 -1.20
C HIS A 92 4.15 -3.04 -1.68
N LEU A 93 4.90 -3.65 -0.75
CA LEU A 93 6.09 -4.42 -1.09
C LEU A 93 5.78 -5.55 -2.08
N LEU A 94 4.66 -6.25 -1.91
CA LEU A 94 4.25 -7.31 -2.84
C LEU A 94 3.98 -6.77 -4.24
N PHE A 95 3.35 -5.60 -4.38
CA PHE A 95 3.18 -4.95 -5.68
C PHE A 95 4.51 -4.57 -6.30
N ASP A 96 5.40 -3.95 -5.53
CA ASP A 96 6.75 -3.62 -6.00
C ASP A 96 7.54 -4.84 -6.44
N LEU A 97 7.42 -5.97 -5.74
CA LEU A 97 8.07 -7.22 -6.14
C LEU A 97 7.60 -7.73 -7.49
N THR A 98 6.38 -7.39 -7.94
CA THR A 98 5.92 -7.76 -9.28
C THR A 98 6.51 -6.90 -10.39
N GLN A 99 7.02 -5.70 -10.06
CA GLN A 99 7.56 -4.75 -11.02
C GLN A 99 9.03 -5.04 -11.32
N SER A 100 9.45 -4.75 -12.55
CA SER A 100 10.86 -4.75 -12.93
C SER A 100 11.43 -3.34 -12.71
N TYR A 101 12.46 -3.21 -11.88
CA TYR A 101 13.18 -1.95 -11.70
C TYR A 101 14.49 -1.96 -12.52
N GLY A 102 14.63 -1.04 -13.48
CA GLY A 102 15.71 -1.04 -14.47
C GLY A 102 17.15 -0.82 -13.98
N CYS A 103 17.41 -0.53 -12.70
CA CYS A 103 18.79 -0.28 -12.22
C CYS A 103 19.14 -0.70 -10.79
N SER A 104 18.17 -1.00 -9.93
CA SER A 104 18.44 -1.50 -8.57
C SER A 104 17.16 -2.08 -8.03
N GLY A 105 17.06 -3.42 -7.96
CA GLY A 105 15.91 -4.05 -7.31
C GLY A 105 15.72 -3.52 -5.89
N SER A 106 14.49 -3.59 -5.36
CA SER A 106 14.26 -3.25 -3.96
C SER A 106 15.15 -4.13 -3.07
N LEU A 107 15.80 -3.55 -2.06
CA LEU A 107 16.55 -4.31 -1.05
C LEU A 107 15.58 -5.00 -0.10
N THR A 108 14.78 -5.93 -0.64
CA THR A 108 13.66 -6.59 0.04
C THR A 108 14.06 -7.19 1.39
N PHE A 109 15.26 -7.77 1.46
CA PHE A 109 15.79 -8.45 2.64
C PHE A 109 16.85 -7.64 3.40
N PHE A 110 16.85 -6.32 3.32
CA PHE A 110 17.71 -5.50 4.18
C PHE A 110 17.63 -5.96 5.66
N PRO A 111 18.76 -6.11 6.39
CA PRO A 111 20.12 -5.67 6.05
C PRO A 111 21.00 -6.70 5.32
N LEU A 112 20.44 -7.79 4.77
CA LEU A 112 21.22 -8.80 4.05
C LEU A 112 21.73 -8.34 2.67
N TRP A 113 21.41 -7.10 2.27
CA TRP A 113 21.75 -6.50 0.97
C TRP A 113 21.33 -7.35 -0.24
N GLN A 114 20.30 -8.18 -0.08
CA GLN A 114 19.74 -9.01 -1.15
C GLN A 114 18.55 -8.31 -1.78
N THR A 115 18.57 -8.24 -3.11
CA THR A 115 17.45 -7.77 -3.91
C THR A 115 16.59 -8.95 -4.35
N PHE A 116 15.29 -8.74 -4.40
CA PHE A 116 14.36 -9.71 -4.95
C PHE A 116 13.30 -8.99 -5.78
N GLN A 117 12.96 -9.55 -6.93
CA GLN A 117 11.92 -9.06 -7.82
C GLN A 117 11.50 -10.19 -8.76
N LEU A 118 10.19 -10.30 -9.00
CA LEU A 118 9.58 -11.30 -9.86
C LEU A 118 9.61 -10.88 -11.34
N ASN A 119 9.78 -9.58 -11.61
CA ASN A 119 9.85 -9.01 -12.97
C ASN A 119 8.64 -9.39 -13.85
N LEU A 120 7.44 -9.45 -13.28
CA LEU A 120 6.20 -9.79 -14.01
C LEU A 120 5.69 -8.62 -14.84
N ILE A 121 5.97 -7.40 -14.38
CA ILE A 121 5.43 -6.18 -14.93
C ILE A 121 6.58 -5.25 -15.30
N SER A 122 6.73 -4.98 -16.59
CA SER A 122 7.70 -4.00 -17.10
C SER A 122 7.39 -2.59 -16.56
N GLU A 123 8.42 -1.84 -16.20
CA GLU A 123 8.32 -0.40 -15.86
C GLU A 123 7.70 0.43 -17.00
N THR A 124 7.88 -0.02 -18.25
CA THR A 124 7.29 0.64 -19.43
C THR A 124 5.77 0.47 -19.51
N HIS A 125 5.17 -0.47 -18.78
CA HIS A 125 3.75 -0.77 -18.81
C HIS A 125 2.92 -0.04 -17.74
N TRP A 126 3.51 0.92 -17.01
CA TRP A 126 2.83 1.61 -15.89
C TRP A 126 1.46 2.18 -16.26
N LEU A 127 1.30 2.73 -17.48
CA LEU A 127 0.04 3.30 -17.93
C LEU A 127 -1.06 2.24 -18.07
N TYR A 128 -0.72 1.02 -18.53
CA TYR A 128 -1.67 -0.07 -18.65
C TYR A 128 -2.12 -0.58 -17.27
N ILE A 129 -1.21 -0.66 -16.30
CA ILE A 129 -1.52 -1.01 -14.90
C ILE A 129 -2.46 0.02 -14.30
N PHE A 130 -2.18 1.30 -14.52
CA PHE A 130 -3.00 2.40 -14.04
C PHE A 130 -4.42 2.30 -14.61
N ILE A 131 -4.56 2.16 -15.94
CA ILE A 131 -5.88 2.04 -16.60
C ILE A 131 -6.62 0.81 -16.09
N PHE A 132 -5.94 -0.33 -15.96
CA PHE A 132 -6.53 -1.57 -15.47
C PHE A 132 -7.03 -1.43 -14.03
N SER A 133 -6.18 -0.96 -13.12
CA SER A 133 -6.55 -0.77 -11.71
C SER A 133 -7.67 0.27 -11.53
N ALA A 134 -7.65 1.36 -12.30
CA ALA A 134 -8.71 2.35 -12.32
C ALA A 134 -10.05 1.78 -12.83
N SER A 135 -10.00 0.94 -13.87
CA SER A 135 -11.17 0.28 -14.43
C SER A 135 -11.79 -0.70 -13.44
N VAL A 136 -10.96 -1.55 -12.81
CA VAL A 136 -11.40 -2.49 -11.77
C VAL A 136 -12.00 -1.75 -10.57
N PHE A 137 -11.33 -0.69 -10.11
CA PHE A 137 -11.82 0.14 -9.01
C PHE A 137 -13.17 0.78 -9.34
N THR A 138 -13.31 1.39 -10.52
CA THR A 138 -14.55 2.03 -10.97
C THR A 138 -15.69 1.02 -11.09
N LEU A 139 -15.46 -0.12 -11.74
CA LEU A 139 -16.45 -1.19 -11.86
C LEU A 139 -16.93 -1.65 -10.47
N HIS A 140 -16.00 -1.83 -9.55
CA HIS A 140 -16.32 -2.24 -8.20
C HIS A 140 -17.17 -1.20 -7.44
N GLN A 141 -16.87 0.11 -7.57
CA GLN A 141 -17.70 1.17 -6.98
C GLN A 141 -19.12 1.18 -7.59
N VAL A 142 -19.25 0.97 -8.90
CA VAL A 142 -20.56 0.87 -9.58
C VAL A 142 -21.36 -0.31 -9.03
N LEU A 143 -20.74 -1.49 -8.88
CA LEU A 143 -21.40 -2.67 -8.34
C LEU A 143 -21.89 -2.48 -6.90
N VAL A 144 -21.10 -1.81 -6.06
CA VAL A 144 -21.49 -1.43 -4.69
C VAL A 144 -22.71 -0.52 -4.71
N PHE A 145 -22.64 0.55 -5.50
CA PHE A 145 -23.72 1.51 -5.62
C PHE A 145 -25.04 0.85 -6.07
N ILE A 146 -24.97 -0.05 -7.05
CA ILE A 146 -26.13 -0.83 -7.51
C ILE A 146 -26.69 -1.71 -6.38
N LYS A 147 -25.82 -2.40 -5.63
CA LYS A 147 -26.21 -3.26 -4.51
C LYS A 147 -26.93 -2.46 -3.41
N GLU A 148 -26.34 -1.35 -2.98
CA GLU A 148 -26.92 -0.47 -1.96
C GLU A 148 -28.28 0.10 -2.39
N LYS A 149 -28.40 0.52 -3.65
CA LYS A 149 -29.67 1.01 -4.21
C LYS A 149 -30.75 -0.07 -4.23
N ARG A 150 -30.40 -1.34 -4.50
CA ARG A 150 -31.35 -2.47 -4.44
C ARG A 150 -31.82 -2.73 -3.01
N THR A 151 -30.91 -2.76 -2.04
CA THR A 151 -31.24 -3.00 -0.61
C THR A 151 -32.17 -1.92 -0.04
N ARG A 152 -31.98 -0.64 -0.41
CA ARG A 152 -32.87 0.45 0.04
C ARG A 152 -34.28 0.36 -0.53
N LYS A 153 -34.45 -0.14 -1.76
CA LYS A 153 -35.78 -0.32 -2.37
C LYS A 153 -36.58 -1.40 -1.66
N THR A 154 -35.95 -2.51 -1.27
CA THR A 154 -36.63 -3.63 -0.59
C THR A 154 -37.10 -3.28 0.82
N THR A 155 -36.42 -2.39 1.54
CA THR A 155 -36.80 -1.97 2.89
C THR A 155 -37.90 -0.92 2.94
N HIS A 156 -38.21 -0.27 1.83
CA HIS A 156 -39.31 0.73 1.75
C HIS A 156 -40.61 0.17 1.17
N SER A 157 -40.58 -1.06 0.64
CA SER A 157 -41.76 -1.78 0.10
C SER A 157 -42.38 -2.77 1.09
N SER A 158 -41.84 -2.86 2.31
CA SER A 158 -42.23 -3.78 3.39
C SER A 158 -42.72 -2.98 4.58
#